data_AF-A0A9E0UW92-F1
#
_entry.id   AF-A0A9E0UW92-F1
#
_cell.length_a   1.000
_cell.length_b   1.000
_cell.length_c   1.000
_cell.angle_alpha   90.00
_cell.angle_beta   90.00
_cell.angle_gamma   90.00
#
_symmetry.space_group_name_H-M   'P 1'
#
loop_
_entity.id
_entity.type
_entity.pdbx_description
1 polymer ?
#
loop_
_entity_poly.entity_id
_entity_poly.type
_entity_poly.pdbx_seq_one_letter_code
_entity_poly.pdbx_strand_id
1 'polypeptide(L)'
;MAYNENLAERIEKILKAKKVKFIGKKMMGGLCFIVNDKMCMGVEKERLMARIGPDNYEAALKKKGAQPMDFTGKPMVGFVFVDLKNLDKDSELKYWIDLCLEYNPKAKVSAKKKKMQKGKKESTQTPSTSDVDVLEKLGKIISKNDKNVKMGEGKIMGTKGFVFNQLGVFKYGVAKTKSGYTFHSMAIYANPELYADLKSKLKKAKFQKGCVNFKSLEDFPLSVFDKHMIKAAKFDYSKVIEHYNKVKKKK
;
A
#
# COMPACT_ATOMS: atom_id res chain seq x y z
N MET A 1 -7.76 -16.44 12.95
CA MET A 1 -8.05 -14.99 13.07
C MET A 1 -6.84 -14.18 12.63
N ALA A 2 -6.97 -12.87 12.34
CA ALA A 2 -5.86 -12.03 11.89
C ALA A 2 -4.90 -11.63 13.04
N TYR A 3 -5.38 -11.57 14.28
CA TYR A 3 -4.61 -11.24 15.47
C TYR A 3 -5.22 -11.93 16.72
N ASN A 4 -4.43 -12.02 17.79
CA ASN A 4 -4.85 -12.53 19.10
C ASN A 4 -5.62 -11.44 19.86
N GLU A 5 -6.91 -11.68 20.10
CA GLU A 5 -7.82 -10.70 20.73
C GLU A 5 -7.50 -10.46 22.19
N ASN A 6 -7.09 -11.51 22.94
CA ASN A 6 -6.71 -11.37 24.34
C ASN A 6 -5.49 -10.44 24.52
N LEU A 7 -4.46 -10.61 23.69
CA LEU A 7 -3.29 -9.72 23.71
C LEU A 7 -3.68 -8.28 23.36
N ALA A 8 -4.60 -8.09 22.40
CA ALA A 8 -5.12 -6.76 22.07
C ALA A 8 -5.86 -6.11 23.25
N GLU A 9 -6.74 -6.86 23.93
CA GLU A 9 -7.45 -6.37 25.13
C GLU A 9 -6.50 -5.99 26.26
N ARG A 10 -5.45 -6.79 26.48
CA ARG A 10 -4.41 -6.47 27.49
C ARG A 10 -3.70 -5.17 27.17
N ILE A 11 -3.34 -4.93 25.91
CA ILE A 11 -2.75 -3.66 25.47
C ILE A 11 -3.73 -2.51 25.71
N GLU A 12 -5.01 -2.67 25.37
CA GLU A 12 -6.03 -1.65 25.62
C GLU A 12 -6.17 -1.29 27.11
N LYS A 13 -6.21 -2.30 27.98
CA LYS A 13 -6.29 -2.10 29.44
C LYS A 13 -5.10 -1.30 29.94
N ILE A 14 -3.89 -1.62 29.49
CA ILE A 14 -2.67 -0.90 29.89
C ILE A 14 -2.69 0.55 29.37
N LEU A 15 -3.07 0.78 28.11
CA LEU A 15 -3.18 2.12 27.53
C LEU A 15 -4.22 2.99 28.26
N LYS A 16 -5.38 2.40 28.59
CA LYS A 16 -6.44 3.06 29.38
C LYS A 16 -5.94 3.41 30.79
N ALA A 17 -5.27 2.47 31.47
CA ALA A 17 -4.70 2.69 32.80
C ALA A 17 -3.65 3.82 32.81
N LYS A 18 -2.84 3.92 31.75
CA LYS A 18 -1.87 5.02 31.56
C LYS A 18 -2.49 6.32 31.01
N LYS A 19 -3.82 6.38 30.85
CA LYS A 19 -4.58 7.53 30.32
C LYS A 19 -4.10 7.98 28.92
N VAL A 20 -3.61 7.05 28.11
CA VAL A 20 -3.14 7.33 26.75
C VAL A 20 -4.33 7.28 25.80
N LYS A 21 -4.56 8.36 25.03
CA LYS A 21 -5.55 8.37 23.96
C LYS A 21 -5.04 7.56 22.76
N PHE A 22 -5.83 6.60 22.28
CA PHE A 22 -5.47 5.76 21.15
C PHE A 22 -6.64 5.48 20.21
N ILE A 23 -6.32 5.07 18.98
CA ILE A 23 -7.26 4.58 17.97
C ILE A 23 -6.82 3.19 17.53
N GLY A 24 -7.71 2.20 17.62
CA GLY A 24 -7.50 0.88 17.04
C GLY A 24 -7.76 0.89 15.53
N LYS A 25 -6.83 0.35 14.72
CA LYS A 25 -6.98 0.25 13.27
C LYS A 25 -6.49 -1.10 12.76
N LYS A 26 -7.34 -1.80 12.00
CA LYS A 26 -6.96 -3.05 11.32
C LYS A 26 -6.02 -2.74 10.15
N MET A 27 -4.75 -3.12 10.26
CA MET A 27 -3.70 -2.95 9.25
C MET A 27 -2.50 -3.86 9.55
N MET A 28 -1.58 -4.01 8.58
CA MET A 28 -0.40 -4.89 8.71
C MET A 28 -0.75 -6.32 9.15
N GLY A 29 -1.84 -6.88 8.61
CA GLY A 29 -2.26 -8.24 8.93
C GLY A 29 -2.86 -8.43 10.33
N GLY A 30 -3.08 -7.37 11.11
CA GLY A 30 -3.62 -7.45 12.46
C GLY A 30 -4.27 -6.15 12.96
N LEU A 31 -4.21 -5.88 14.26
CA LEU A 31 -4.76 -4.67 14.90
C LEU A 31 -3.65 -3.78 15.41
N CYS A 32 -3.56 -2.54 14.92
CA CYS A 32 -2.58 -1.55 15.37
C CYS A 32 -3.23 -0.46 16.23
N PHE A 33 -2.52 -0.03 17.26
CA PHE A 33 -2.85 1.08 18.13
C PHE A 33 -2.11 2.34 17.67
N ILE A 34 -2.89 3.34 17.29
CA ILE A 34 -2.42 4.65 16.84
C ILE A 34 -2.48 5.60 18.03
N VAL A 35 -1.35 6.23 18.37
CA VAL A 35 -1.23 7.23 19.45
C VAL A 35 -0.67 8.50 18.84
N ASN A 36 -1.30 9.65 19.08
CA ASN A 36 -0.91 10.94 18.49
C ASN A 36 -0.75 10.88 16.96
N ASP A 37 -1.74 10.30 16.27
CA ASP A 37 -1.75 10.10 14.80
C ASP A 37 -0.62 9.24 14.22
N LYS A 38 0.13 8.51 15.07
CA LYS A 38 1.25 7.65 14.69
C LYS A 38 0.97 6.21 15.08
N MET A 39 1.29 5.26 14.21
CA MET A 39 1.32 3.85 14.63
C MET A 39 2.39 3.69 15.70
N CYS A 40 1.97 3.20 16.87
CA CYS A 40 2.78 3.08 18.08
C CYS A 40 3.08 1.60 18.40
N MET A 41 2.05 0.76 18.35
CA MET A 41 2.17 -0.69 18.55
C MET A 41 1.02 -1.42 17.86
N GLY A 42 1.03 -2.75 17.88
CA GLY A 42 -0.06 -3.56 17.35
C GLY A 42 0.08 -5.04 17.66
N VAL A 43 -0.88 -5.83 17.20
CA VAL A 43 -0.87 -7.30 17.33
C VAL A 43 -0.99 -7.89 15.93
N GLU A 44 -0.10 -8.79 15.58
CA GLU A 44 -0.14 -9.60 14.35
C GLU A 44 -0.19 -11.08 14.74
N LYS A 45 -1.19 -11.84 14.28
CA LYS A 45 -1.31 -13.27 14.66
C LYS A 45 -1.13 -13.44 16.17
N GLU A 46 -0.07 -14.09 16.63
CA GLU A 46 0.27 -14.30 18.05
C GLU A 46 1.51 -13.51 18.50
N ARG A 47 1.70 -12.30 17.97
CA ARG A 47 2.90 -11.49 18.25
C ARG A 47 2.55 -10.03 18.45
N LEU A 48 3.27 -9.37 19.34
CA LEU A 48 3.28 -7.92 19.49
C LEU A 48 4.13 -7.30 18.38
N MET A 49 3.60 -6.27 17.74
CA MET A 49 4.32 -5.31 16.92
C MET A 49 4.69 -4.10 17.80
N ALA A 50 5.97 -3.86 18.04
CA ALA A 50 6.43 -2.76 18.89
C ALA A 50 7.29 -1.76 18.10
N ARG A 51 6.92 -0.47 18.12
CA ARG A 51 7.71 0.63 17.53
C ARG A 51 8.52 1.32 18.60
N ILE A 52 9.73 0.82 18.85
CA ILE A 52 10.59 1.21 19.97
C ILE A 52 11.66 2.26 19.60
N GLY A 53 11.77 2.59 18.31
CA GLY A 53 12.78 3.51 17.81
C GLY A 53 14.16 2.88 17.60
N PRO A 54 15.03 3.54 16.82
CA PRO A 54 16.34 3.00 16.46
C PRO A 54 17.26 2.80 17.66
N ASP A 55 17.22 3.72 18.64
CA ASP A 55 18.12 3.73 19.80
C ASP A 55 17.94 2.48 20.69
N ASN A 56 16.69 1.97 20.79
CA ASN A 56 16.36 0.78 21.57
C ASN A 56 16.47 -0.52 20.75
N TYR A 57 16.73 -0.43 19.44
CA TYR A 57 16.53 -1.54 18.51
C TYR A 57 17.48 -2.70 18.76
N GLU A 58 18.79 -2.44 18.85
CA GLU A 58 19.79 -3.49 19.08
C GLU A 58 19.64 -4.16 20.44
N ALA A 59 19.37 -3.38 21.49
CA ALA A 59 19.14 -3.90 22.83
C ALA A 59 17.87 -4.76 22.89
N ALA A 60 16.81 -4.35 22.20
CA ALA A 60 15.57 -5.11 22.13
C ALA A 60 15.74 -6.46 21.42
N LEU A 61 16.53 -6.51 20.33
CA LEU A 61 16.79 -7.76 19.60
C LEU A 61 17.56 -8.81 20.43
N LYS A 62 18.23 -8.39 21.51
CA LYS A 62 18.87 -9.31 22.47
C LYS A 62 17.89 -9.91 23.47
N LYS A 63 16.64 -9.41 23.55
CA LYS A 63 15.62 -9.96 24.47
C LYS A 63 14.96 -11.19 23.87
N LYS A 64 14.64 -12.15 24.74
CA LYS A 64 14.00 -13.42 24.36
C LYS A 64 12.67 -13.17 23.64
N GLY A 65 12.49 -13.82 22.49
CA GLY A 65 11.28 -13.72 21.68
C GLY A 65 11.15 -12.44 20.86
N ALA A 66 12.11 -11.50 20.96
CA ALA A 66 12.16 -10.34 20.09
C ALA A 66 12.83 -10.71 18.76
N GLN A 67 12.23 -10.28 17.65
CA GLN A 67 12.73 -10.54 16.30
C GLN A 67 12.61 -9.27 15.44
N PRO A 68 13.48 -9.10 14.43
CA PRO A 68 13.34 -8.01 13.48
C PRO A 68 11.98 -8.06 12.79
N MET A 69 11.32 -6.91 12.66
CA MET A 69 10.14 -6.81 11.82
C MET A 69 10.55 -6.73 10.35
N ASP A 70 10.35 -7.82 9.61
CA ASP A 70 10.57 -7.88 8.17
C ASP A 70 9.31 -8.33 7.44
N PHE A 71 8.79 -7.46 6.58
CA PHE A 71 7.64 -7.74 5.70
C PHE A 71 8.05 -7.88 4.22
N THR A 72 9.30 -7.56 3.86
CA THR A 72 9.73 -7.35 2.45
C THR A 72 11.15 -7.78 2.11
N GLY A 73 11.86 -8.47 3.02
CA GLY A 73 13.27 -8.84 2.88
C GLY A 73 14.25 -7.76 3.38
N LYS A 74 13.74 -6.74 4.10
CA LYS A 74 14.56 -5.69 4.74
C LYS A 74 13.98 -5.34 6.11
N PRO A 75 14.73 -5.57 7.20
CA PRO A 75 14.30 -5.19 8.54
C PRO A 75 13.98 -3.70 8.66
N MET A 76 12.85 -3.39 9.29
CA MET A 76 12.51 -2.02 9.66
C MET A 76 13.17 -1.65 10.99
N VAL A 77 14.29 -0.91 10.92
CA VAL A 77 15.00 -0.43 12.11
C VAL A 77 14.06 0.35 13.02
N GLY A 78 14.05 -0.01 14.31
CA GLY A 78 13.17 0.54 15.33
C GLY A 78 11.78 -0.10 15.43
N PHE A 79 11.54 -1.20 14.73
CA PHE A 79 10.36 -2.06 14.86
C PHE A 79 10.74 -3.51 15.13
N VAL A 80 10.15 -4.09 16.17
CA VAL A 80 10.35 -5.50 16.52
C VAL A 80 9.02 -6.25 16.60
N PHE A 81 9.08 -7.54 16.31
CA PHE A 81 8.05 -8.49 16.76
C PHE A 81 8.46 -9.09 18.09
N VAL A 82 7.48 -9.33 18.97
CA VAL A 82 7.69 -10.10 20.21
C VAL A 82 6.65 -11.20 20.31
N ASP A 83 7.11 -12.45 20.44
CA ASP A 83 6.21 -13.60 20.51
C ASP A 83 5.38 -13.61 21.79
N LEU A 84 4.10 -14.00 21.68
CA LEU A 84 3.15 -14.07 22.81
C LEU A 84 3.68 -14.88 24.00
N LYS A 85 4.49 -15.92 23.76
CA LYS A 85 5.11 -16.76 24.80
C LYS A 85 6.05 -15.99 25.74
N ASN A 86 6.50 -14.80 25.33
CA ASN A 86 7.38 -13.92 26.12
C ASN A 86 6.65 -12.65 26.59
N LEU A 87 5.32 -12.67 26.57
CA LEU A 87 4.41 -11.59 26.98
C LEU A 87 3.36 -12.12 27.95
N ASP A 88 3.63 -13.22 28.63
CA ASP A 88 2.66 -13.84 29.54
C ASP A 88 2.39 -12.92 30.73
N LYS A 89 3.46 -12.31 31.29
CA LYS A 89 3.33 -11.38 32.41
C LYS A 89 2.98 -9.97 31.93
N ASP A 90 2.10 -9.30 32.65
CA ASP A 90 1.76 -7.91 32.38
C ASP A 90 2.96 -6.96 32.51
N SER A 91 3.97 -7.28 33.33
CA SER A 91 5.21 -6.51 33.41
C SER A 91 6.03 -6.57 32.12
N GLU A 92 6.08 -7.73 31.46
CA GLU A 92 6.76 -7.92 30.18
C GLU A 92 6.06 -7.13 29.08
N LEU A 93 4.73 -7.22 29.03
CA LEU A 93 3.94 -6.45 28.08
C LEU A 93 4.07 -4.94 28.32
N LYS A 94 4.02 -4.49 29.58
CA LYS A 94 4.21 -3.07 29.95
C LYS A 94 5.57 -2.54 29.51
N TYR A 95 6.64 -3.31 29.68
CA TYR A 95 7.98 -2.93 29.24
C TYR A 95 7.99 -2.54 27.75
N TRP A 96 7.41 -3.37 26.89
CA TRP A 96 7.36 -3.08 25.45
C TRP A 96 6.45 -1.90 25.11
N ILE A 97 5.31 -1.77 25.80
CA ILE A 97 4.40 -0.64 25.66
C ILE A 97 5.11 0.66 26.03
N ASP A 98 5.89 0.67 27.10
CA ASP A 98 6.60 1.86 27.59
C ASP A 98 7.67 2.32 26.61
N LEU A 99 8.46 1.40 26.05
CA LEU A 99 9.40 1.74 24.96
C LEU A 99 8.69 2.37 23.75
N CYS A 100 7.51 1.85 23.39
CA CYS A 100 6.74 2.41 22.28
C CYS A 100 6.23 3.82 22.60
N LEU A 101 5.69 4.04 23.80
CA LEU A 101 5.15 5.32 24.23
C LEU A 101 6.26 6.38 24.40
N GLU A 102 7.42 6.00 24.90
CA GLU A 102 8.58 6.89 25.04
C GLU A 102 9.10 7.36 23.66
N TYR A 103 9.12 6.46 22.68
CA TYR A 103 9.55 6.80 21.33
C TYR A 103 8.49 7.57 20.53
N ASN A 104 7.20 7.34 20.78
CA ASN A 104 6.11 7.89 19.95
C ASN A 104 6.12 9.44 19.75
N PRO A 105 6.51 10.27 20.74
CA PRO A 105 6.72 11.70 20.54
C PRO A 105 7.80 12.00 19.48
N LYS A 106 8.95 11.30 19.54
CA LYS A 106 10.09 11.43 18.62
C LYS A 106 9.83 10.83 17.24
N ALA A 107 8.91 9.86 17.17
CA ALA A 107 8.56 9.17 15.95
C ALA A 107 8.04 10.14 14.87
N LYS A 108 8.59 10.03 13.66
CA LYS A 108 8.01 10.75 12.50
C LYS A 108 6.60 10.25 12.25
N VAL A 109 5.67 11.18 12.04
CA VAL A 109 4.34 10.86 11.52
C VAL A 109 4.57 10.17 10.18
N SER A 110 4.12 8.92 10.05
CA SER A 110 4.05 8.27 8.75
C SER A 110 3.27 9.23 7.86
N ALA A 111 3.91 9.78 6.81
CA ALA A 111 3.33 10.81 5.97
C ALA A 111 1.87 10.42 5.70
N LYS A 112 0.91 11.19 6.26
CA LYS A 112 -0.51 10.86 6.14
C LYS A 112 -0.77 10.68 4.65
N LYS A 113 -1.04 9.45 4.17
CA LYS A 113 -1.91 9.28 3.02
C LYS A 113 -3.23 9.89 3.47
N LYS A 114 -3.44 11.18 3.19
CA LYS A 114 -4.67 11.91 3.47
C LYS A 114 -5.81 11.10 2.84
N LYS A 115 -6.57 10.37 3.65
CA LYS A 115 -7.98 10.14 3.38
C LYS A 115 -8.75 11.14 4.23
N MET A 116 -9.16 12.20 3.54
CA MET A 116 -10.43 12.92 3.64
C MET A 116 -11.04 13.05 5.04
N GLN A 117 -10.87 14.22 5.65
CA GLN A 117 -11.98 15.10 6.03
C GLN A 117 -11.38 16.44 6.50
N LYS A 118 -11.25 17.37 5.55
CA LYS A 118 -11.42 18.82 5.73
C LYS A 118 -11.26 19.47 4.36
N GLY A 119 -12.18 20.38 4.08
CA GLY A 119 -12.43 20.96 2.77
C GLY A 119 -11.22 21.65 2.13
N LYS A 120 -11.38 21.87 0.82
CA LYS A 120 -10.72 22.87 -0.01
C LYS A 120 -9.20 23.00 0.19
N LYS A 121 -8.47 22.26 -0.64
CA LYS A 121 -7.60 22.90 -1.64
C LYS A 121 -7.41 21.90 -2.78
N GLU A 122 -8.14 22.13 -3.86
CA GLU A 122 -7.84 21.56 -5.16
C GLU A 122 -6.36 21.76 -5.44
N SER A 123 -5.62 20.67 -5.61
CA SER A 123 -4.38 20.72 -6.39
C SER A 123 -4.76 20.37 -7.81
N THR A 124 -5.43 21.29 -8.47
CA THR A 124 -5.46 21.40 -9.93
C THR A 124 -4.05 21.78 -10.38
N GLN A 125 -3.16 20.79 -10.48
CA GLN A 125 -2.19 20.87 -11.57
C GLN A 125 -2.91 20.28 -12.78
N THR A 126 -3.53 21.17 -13.54
CA THR A 126 -3.87 20.94 -14.93
C THR A 126 -2.60 20.40 -15.61
N PRO A 127 -2.67 19.25 -16.30
CA PRO A 127 -1.51 18.77 -17.04
C PRO A 127 -1.09 19.85 -18.04
N SER A 128 0.22 20.05 -18.19
CA SER A 128 0.74 20.87 -19.30
C SER A 128 0.32 20.24 -20.63
N THR A 129 0.26 21.01 -21.73
CA THR A 129 -0.12 20.50 -23.06
C THR A 129 0.69 19.26 -23.47
N SER A 130 1.96 19.18 -23.10
CA SER A 130 2.83 18.01 -23.31
C SER A 130 2.48 16.80 -22.44
N ASP A 131 1.92 17.00 -21.24
CA ASP A 131 1.49 15.90 -20.36
C ASP A 131 0.18 15.26 -20.83
N VAL A 132 -0.73 16.08 -21.36
CA VAL A 132 -1.98 15.59 -21.99
C VAL A 132 -1.62 14.68 -23.17
N ASP A 133 -0.70 15.11 -24.03
CA ASP A 133 -0.25 14.36 -25.21
C ASP A 133 0.30 12.96 -24.85
N VAL A 134 1.09 12.82 -23.78
CA VAL A 134 1.60 11.52 -23.33
C VAL A 134 0.47 10.60 -22.88
N LEU A 135 -0.46 11.09 -22.05
CA LEU A 135 -1.58 10.28 -21.55
C LEU A 135 -2.53 9.86 -22.67
N GLU A 136 -2.78 10.75 -23.63
CA GLU A 136 -3.59 10.45 -24.81
C GLU A 136 -2.93 9.39 -25.70
N LYS A 137 -1.62 9.48 -25.94
CA LYS A 137 -0.87 8.46 -26.71
C LYS A 137 -0.99 7.08 -26.07
N LEU A 138 -0.79 7.00 -24.75
CA LEU A 138 -0.96 5.73 -24.01
C LEU A 138 -2.41 5.25 -24.05
N GLY A 139 -3.37 6.16 -23.88
CA GLY A 139 -4.80 5.83 -23.94
C GLY A 139 -5.24 5.30 -25.30
N LYS A 140 -4.75 5.90 -26.40
CA LYS A 140 -4.98 5.43 -27.77
C LYS A 140 -4.44 4.01 -27.96
N ILE A 141 -3.25 3.70 -27.45
CA ILE A 141 -2.68 2.35 -27.53
C ILE A 141 -3.52 1.33 -26.74
N ILE A 142 -4.03 1.69 -25.56
CA ILE A 142 -4.90 0.80 -24.78
C ILE A 142 -6.18 0.50 -25.56
N SER A 143 -6.91 1.53 -26.01
CA SER A 143 -8.16 1.39 -26.78
C SER A 143 -7.97 0.71 -28.14
N LYS A 144 -6.78 0.84 -28.73
CA LYS A 144 -6.42 0.11 -29.96
C LYS A 144 -6.35 -1.39 -29.71
N ASN A 145 -5.65 -1.81 -28.65
CA ASN A 145 -5.28 -3.21 -28.41
C ASN A 145 -6.31 -3.99 -27.57
N ASP A 146 -7.08 -3.34 -26.71
CA ASP A 146 -8.12 -3.98 -25.91
C ASP A 146 -9.49 -3.38 -26.24
N LYS A 147 -10.27 -4.07 -27.08
CA LYS A 147 -11.61 -3.61 -27.50
C LYS A 147 -12.69 -3.80 -26.44
N ASN A 148 -12.38 -4.53 -25.37
CA ASN A 148 -13.34 -4.84 -24.32
C ASN A 148 -13.40 -3.74 -23.24
N VAL A 149 -12.48 -2.78 -23.28
CA VAL A 149 -12.45 -1.66 -22.34
C VAL A 149 -13.10 -0.41 -22.91
N LYS A 150 -13.78 0.34 -22.05
CA LYS A 150 -14.25 1.70 -22.32
C LYS A 150 -13.39 2.69 -21.58
N MET A 151 -12.85 3.68 -22.31
CA MET A 151 -12.11 4.79 -21.75
C MET A 151 -13.04 5.78 -21.06
N GLY A 152 -12.60 6.36 -19.95
CA GLY A 152 -13.25 7.49 -19.31
C GLY A 152 -12.25 8.29 -18.47
N GLU A 153 -12.68 9.45 -18.01
CA GLU A 153 -11.92 10.20 -17.01
C GLU A 153 -12.21 9.64 -15.61
N GLY A 154 -11.16 9.55 -14.79
CA GLY A 154 -11.31 9.03 -13.45
C GLY A 154 -10.14 9.39 -12.55
N LYS A 155 -10.17 8.84 -11.34
CA LYS A 155 -9.07 8.96 -10.39
C LYS A 155 -8.40 7.61 -10.21
N ILE A 156 -7.10 7.55 -10.42
CA ILE A 156 -6.25 6.40 -10.15
C ILE A 156 -5.45 6.74 -8.90
N MET A 157 -5.75 6.06 -7.80
CA MET A 157 -5.11 6.30 -6.50
C MET A 157 -5.16 7.78 -6.03
N GLY A 158 -6.24 8.49 -6.39
CA GLY A 158 -6.47 9.90 -6.05
C GLY A 158 -5.97 10.91 -7.10
N THR A 159 -5.29 10.45 -8.14
CA THR A 159 -4.74 11.28 -9.22
C THR A 159 -5.65 11.23 -10.44
N LYS A 160 -6.00 12.38 -11.02
CA LYS A 160 -6.82 12.43 -12.26
C LYS A 160 -6.05 11.80 -13.43
N GLY A 161 -6.75 11.06 -14.28
CA GLY A 161 -6.19 10.43 -15.47
C GLY A 161 -7.25 9.66 -16.25
N PHE A 162 -6.81 8.88 -17.23
CA PHE A 162 -7.69 8.02 -18.03
C PHE A 162 -7.82 6.64 -17.40
N VAL A 163 -9.05 6.20 -17.19
CA VAL A 163 -9.40 4.87 -16.69
C VAL A 163 -10.05 4.06 -17.79
N PHE A 164 -9.78 2.76 -17.79
CA PHE A 164 -10.26 1.82 -18.79
C PHE A 164 -10.98 0.69 -18.08
N ASN A 165 -12.30 0.64 -18.26
CA ASN A 165 -13.17 -0.31 -17.56
C ASN A 165 -13.70 -1.36 -18.54
N GLN A 166 -13.61 -2.63 -18.18
CA GLN A 166 -14.31 -3.72 -18.88
C GLN A 166 -15.56 -4.08 -18.08
N LEU A 167 -16.74 -3.96 -18.71
CA LEU A 167 -18.04 -4.19 -18.07
C LEU A 167 -18.22 -3.45 -16.73
N GLY A 168 -17.75 -2.19 -16.67
CA GLY A 168 -17.85 -1.35 -15.46
C GLY A 168 -16.82 -1.64 -14.37
N VAL A 169 -15.91 -2.60 -14.60
CA VAL A 169 -14.82 -2.93 -13.66
C VAL A 169 -13.50 -2.40 -14.20
N PHE A 170 -12.77 -1.67 -13.34
CA PHE A 170 -11.46 -1.10 -13.68
C PHE A 170 -10.48 -2.18 -14.13
N LYS A 171 -9.86 -2.02 -15.31
CA LYS A 171 -8.87 -2.94 -15.86
C LYS A 171 -7.49 -2.28 -16.02
N TYR A 172 -7.46 -1.06 -16.57
CA TYR A 172 -6.24 -0.27 -16.73
C TYR A 172 -6.44 1.19 -16.34
N GLY A 173 -5.33 1.89 -16.10
CA GLY A 173 -5.36 3.33 -15.94
C GLY A 173 -4.01 3.99 -16.18
N VAL A 174 -4.02 5.21 -16.71
CA VAL A 174 -2.84 6.06 -16.88
C VAL A 174 -3.08 7.43 -16.25
N ALA A 175 -2.08 7.95 -15.52
CA ALA A 175 -2.18 9.26 -14.90
C ALA A 175 -0.83 9.98 -14.81
N LYS A 176 -0.88 11.33 -14.85
CA LYS A 176 0.26 12.20 -14.54
C LYS A 176 0.40 12.34 -13.03
N THR A 177 1.58 12.05 -12.51
CA THR A 177 1.93 12.22 -11.08
C THR A 177 2.93 13.37 -10.93
N LYS A 178 3.21 13.78 -9.68
CA LYS A 178 4.23 14.79 -9.39
C LYS A 178 5.63 14.40 -9.86
N SER A 179 5.91 13.10 -10.02
CA SER A 179 7.24 12.56 -10.32
C SER A 179 7.35 11.94 -11.72
N GLY A 180 6.38 12.16 -12.61
CA GLY A 180 6.31 11.51 -13.92
C GLY A 180 4.91 10.97 -14.20
N TYR A 181 4.82 9.74 -14.68
CA TYR A 181 3.57 9.07 -15.05
C TYR A 181 3.46 7.72 -14.35
N THR A 182 2.24 7.20 -14.34
CA THR A 182 1.95 5.87 -13.80
C THR A 182 0.99 5.12 -14.69
N PHE A 183 1.31 3.85 -14.95
CA PHE A 183 0.45 2.90 -15.63
C PHE A 183 0.01 1.83 -14.64
N HIS A 184 -1.29 1.68 -14.45
CA HIS A 184 -1.92 0.68 -13.61
C HIS A 184 -2.55 -0.39 -14.49
N SER A 185 -2.30 -1.66 -14.19
CA SER A 185 -2.81 -2.78 -14.97
C SER A 185 -3.15 -3.97 -14.08
N MET A 186 -4.43 -4.35 -14.10
CA MET A 186 -4.89 -5.55 -13.39
C MET A 186 -4.38 -6.83 -14.05
N ALA A 187 -4.09 -6.80 -15.36
CA ALA A 187 -3.47 -7.92 -16.07
C ALA A 187 -2.05 -8.19 -15.55
N ILE A 188 -1.25 -7.14 -15.31
CA ILE A 188 0.08 -7.28 -14.69
C ILE A 188 -0.04 -7.83 -13.26
N TYR A 189 -1.05 -7.37 -12.51
CA TYR A 189 -1.25 -7.82 -11.13
C TYR A 189 -1.55 -9.32 -11.03
N ALA A 190 -2.35 -9.84 -11.97
CA ALA A 190 -2.82 -11.22 -11.95
C ALA A 190 -2.00 -12.20 -12.81
N ASN A 191 -1.02 -11.71 -13.59
CA ASN A 191 -0.17 -12.54 -14.44
C ASN A 191 1.33 -12.26 -14.16
N PRO A 192 2.01 -13.12 -13.37
CA PRO A 192 3.42 -12.96 -13.03
C PRO A 192 4.38 -12.98 -14.25
N GLU A 193 4.07 -13.75 -15.29
CA GLU A 193 4.90 -13.81 -16.51
C GLU A 193 4.84 -12.49 -17.27
N LEU A 194 3.64 -11.92 -17.39
CA LEU A 194 3.44 -10.62 -18.02
C LEU A 194 4.15 -9.50 -17.25
N TYR A 195 4.14 -9.58 -15.91
CA TYR A 195 4.92 -8.68 -15.06
C TYR A 195 6.44 -8.83 -15.31
N ALA A 196 6.95 -10.07 -15.35
CA ALA A 196 8.37 -10.34 -15.54
C ALA A 196 8.87 -9.88 -16.93
N ASP A 197 8.11 -10.16 -18.00
CA ASP A 197 8.42 -9.74 -19.37
C ASP A 197 8.46 -8.22 -19.52
N LEU A 198 7.57 -7.49 -18.85
CA LEU A 198 7.60 -6.03 -18.88
C LEU A 198 8.76 -5.48 -18.05
N LYS A 199 9.02 -6.06 -16.87
CA LYS A 199 10.09 -5.63 -15.97
C LYS A 199 11.48 -5.80 -16.58
N SER A 200 11.72 -6.87 -17.34
CA SER A 200 13.00 -7.08 -18.01
C SER A 200 13.31 -6.02 -19.09
N LYS A 201 12.27 -5.41 -19.68
CA LYS A 201 12.39 -4.40 -20.74
C LYS A 201 12.54 -2.97 -20.21
N LEU A 202 12.10 -2.70 -18.98
CA LEU A 202 12.06 -1.33 -18.43
C LEU A 202 13.04 -1.17 -17.26
N LYS A 203 14.31 -0.91 -17.58
CA LYS A 203 15.40 -0.80 -16.59
C LYS A 203 15.27 0.42 -15.65
N LYS A 204 14.69 1.52 -16.12
CA LYS A 204 14.55 2.79 -15.38
C LYS A 204 13.18 2.95 -14.68
N ALA A 205 12.17 2.18 -15.09
CA ALA A 205 10.84 2.26 -14.51
C ALA A 205 10.78 1.58 -13.13
N LYS A 206 9.99 2.16 -12.22
CA LYS A 206 9.76 1.61 -10.88
C LYS A 206 8.48 0.79 -10.85
N PHE A 207 8.62 -0.49 -10.55
CA PHE A 207 7.49 -1.42 -10.45
C PHE A 207 6.98 -1.54 -9.01
N GLN A 208 5.65 -1.56 -8.89
CA GLN A 208 4.92 -1.95 -7.69
C GLN A 208 3.85 -2.97 -8.09
N LYS A 209 3.15 -3.60 -7.14
CA LYS A 209 2.10 -4.58 -7.45
C LYS A 209 1.05 -3.95 -8.39
N GLY A 210 0.99 -4.43 -9.64
CA GLY A 210 0.07 -3.94 -10.67
C GLY A 210 0.31 -2.51 -11.19
N CYS A 211 1.45 -1.88 -10.86
CA CYS A 211 1.74 -0.49 -11.24
C CYS A 211 3.15 -0.34 -11.80
N VAL A 212 3.30 0.47 -12.84
CA VAL A 212 4.59 0.85 -13.45
C VAL A 212 4.70 2.36 -13.45
N ASN A 213 5.71 2.90 -12.76
CA ASN A 213 5.96 4.33 -12.67
C ASN A 213 7.20 4.70 -13.47
N PHE A 214 7.12 5.76 -14.28
CA PHE A 214 8.15 6.16 -15.24
C PHE A 214 8.17 7.69 -15.38
N LYS A 215 9.32 8.30 -15.68
CA LYS A 215 9.42 9.77 -15.73
C LYS A 215 9.02 10.34 -17.09
N SER A 216 9.38 9.65 -18.17
CA SER A 216 9.14 10.05 -19.56
C SER A 216 8.95 8.81 -20.46
N LEU A 217 8.60 9.03 -21.73
CA LEU A 217 8.49 7.96 -22.72
C LEU A 217 9.84 7.31 -23.08
N GLU A 218 10.97 7.85 -22.64
CA GLU A 218 12.27 7.16 -22.73
C GLU A 218 12.37 6.01 -21.73
N ASP A 219 11.79 6.20 -20.53
CA ASP A 219 11.74 5.18 -19.48
C ASP A 219 10.70 4.09 -19.78
N PHE A 220 9.67 4.44 -20.56
CA PHE A 220 8.64 3.51 -21.03
C PHE A 220 8.24 3.83 -22.49
N PRO A 221 9.02 3.32 -23.47
CA PRO A 221 8.77 3.58 -24.88
C PRO A 221 7.40 3.07 -25.34
N LEU A 222 6.71 3.84 -26.20
CA LEU A 222 5.39 3.49 -26.72
C LEU A 222 5.38 2.15 -27.47
N SER A 223 6.49 1.79 -28.12
CA SER A 223 6.65 0.48 -28.79
C SER A 223 6.67 -0.70 -27.81
N VAL A 224 7.28 -0.51 -26.65
CA VAL A 224 7.27 -1.51 -25.57
C VAL A 224 5.88 -1.58 -24.93
N PHE A 225 5.25 -0.41 -24.73
CA PHE A 225 3.88 -0.31 -24.20
C PHE A 225 2.86 -1.00 -25.11
N ASP A 226 2.89 -0.77 -26.43
CA ASP A 226 2.00 -1.40 -27.42
C ASP A 226 2.15 -2.93 -27.42
N LYS A 227 3.39 -3.43 -27.50
CA LYS A 227 3.65 -4.89 -27.39
C LYS A 227 3.15 -5.49 -26.09
N HIS A 228 3.27 -4.75 -24.98
CA HIS A 228 2.72 -5.18 -23.70
C HIS A 228 1.19 -5.23 -23.73
N MET A 229 0.53 -4.21 -24.29
CA MET A 229 -0.93 -4.15 -24.38
C MET A 229 -1.53 -5.26 -25.25
N ILE A 230 -0.86 -5.68 -26.33
CA ILE A 230 -1.27 -6.85 -27.13
C ILE A 230 -1.35 -8.11 -26.26
N LYS A 231 -0.38 -8.32 -25.36
CA LYS A 231 -0.38 -9.46 -24.44
C LYS A 231 -1.39 -9.28 -23.31
N ALA A 232 -1.46 -8.07 -22.73
CA ALA A 232 -2.34 -7.76 -21.62
C ALA A 232 -3.82 -7.87 -21.99
N ALA A 233 -4.20 -7.50 -23.22
CA ALA A 233 -5.57 -7.59 -23.72
C ALA A 233 -6.11 -9.03 -23.75
N LYS A 234 -5.23 -10.02 -23.91
CA LYS A 234 -5.58 -11.46 -23.91
C LYS A 234 -5.86 -12.00 -22.50
N PHE A 235 -5.60 -11.23 -21.44
CA PHE A 235 -5.88 -11.65 -20.08
C PHE A 235 -7.39 -11.82 -19.86
N ASP A 236 -7.81 -13.03 -19.47
CA ASP A 236 -9.20 -13.31 -19.11
C ASP A 236 -9.59 -12.52 -17.84
N TYR A 237 -10.44 -11.52 -18.05
CA TYR A 237 -10.89 -10.61 -17.00
C TYR A 237 -12.18 -11.08 -16.31
N SER A 238 -12.79 -12.17 -16.78
CA SER A 238 -14.13 -12.62 -16.36
C SER A 238 -14.17 -12.94 -14.87
N LYS A 239 -13.18 -13.70 -14.36
CA LYS A 239 -13.08 -14.04 -12.93
C LYS A 239 -12.95 -12.82 -12.01
N VAL A 240 -12.26 -11.77 -12.48
CA VAL A 240 -12.11 -10.52 -11.72
C VAL A 240 -13.45 -9.77 -11.66
N ILE A 241 -14.17 -9.72 -12.79
CA ILE A 241 -15.49 -9.10 -12.88
C ILE A 241 -16.50 -9.83 -11.99
N GLU A 242 -16.54 -11.16 -12.05
CA GLU A 242 -17.41 -11.99 -11.20
C GLU A 242 -17.17 -11.73 -9.71
N HIS A 243 -15.90 -11.74 -9.29
CA HIS A 243 -15.53 -11.44 -7.90
C HIS A 243 -15.99 -10.05 -7.49
N TYR A 244 -15.72 -9.03 -8.32
CA TYR A 244 -16.12 -7.65 -8.05
C TYR A 244 -17.63 -7.51 -7.89
N ASN A 245 -18.41 -8.11 -8.80
CA ASN A 245 -19.88 -8.07 -8.76
C ASN A 245 -20.44 -8.81 -7.53
N LYS A 246 -19.84 -9.95 -7.14
CA LYS A 246 -20.23 -10.69 -5.93
C LYS A 246 -19.99 -9.87 -4.65
N VAL A 247 -18.88 -9.14 -4.57
CA VAL A 247 -18.58 -8.25 -3.44
C VAL A 247 -19.50 -7.03 -3.42
N LYS A 248 -19.80 -6.45 -4.58
CA LYS A 248 -20.69 -5.28 -4.70
C LYS A 248 -22.12 -5.61 -4.27
N LYS A 249 -22.65 -6.78 -4.60
CA LYS A 249 -24.00 -7.23 -4.17
C LYS A 249 -24.13 -7.47 -2.66
N LYS A 250 -23.02 -7.63 -1.93
CA LYS A 250 -23.01 -7.85 -0.47
C LYS A 250 -22.92 -6.55 0.35
N LYS A 251 -22.83 -5.40 -0.30
CA LYS A 251 -22.75 -4.07 0.32
C LYS A 251 -23.99 -3.28 -0.01
#